data_AF-A0A7N2R9M2-F1
#
_entry.id   AF-A0A7N2R9M2-F1
#
_cell.length_a   1.000
_cell.length_b   1.000
_cell.length_c   1.000
_cell.angle_alpha   90.00
_cell.angle_beta   90.00
_cell.angle_gamma   90.00
#
_symmetry.space_group_name_H-M   'P 1'
#
loop_
_entity.id
_entity.type
_entity.pdbx_description
1 polymer ?
#
loop_
_entity_poly.entity_id
_entity_poly.type
_entity_poly.pdbx_seq_one_letter_code
_entity_poly.pdbx_strand_id
1 'polypeptide(L)'
;MLIGRNDIEKLMRVDPASSYLPNPLSQLNMDDNASDAESVDVELELSNLLLALRPIKQENLIRDDNKLILLASLSDSLEYVADSIERLGQTTSRASQAEENPKHRHTRTNSAPTRDLASFADEYRKLAIDCLKVLRVEMQLETIFHMQEMTNREYLEDQDAEEPDDFIISLTAQITRRDEEMAPFVASLKRNYIFGGICSIAANASVKALADMKSINLFGVQQICRNSIALEQALAAIPSINSEAVQQRLDHVRTYYELLNMPFEASIASLHHGARTPVYSCRVCLSSKGPGSRTRDSCRCTRSHIRDFIPLAFLVLDIDLIVLYLVVRVLCSRCGVSLSCKRFDYFFSREGGCWIG
;
A
#
# COMPACT_ATOMS: atom_id res chain seq x y z
N MET A 1 -15.62 -12.84 6.26
CA MET A 1 -14.75 -12.21 7.28
C MET A 1 -13.31 -12.44 6.86
N LEU A 2 -12.57 -11.38 6.51
CA LEU A 2 -11.17 -11.48 6.05
C LEU A 2 -10.20 -11.77 7.21
N ILE A 3 -10.57 -11.36 8.42
CA ILE A 3 -9.89 -11.69 9.66
C ILE A 3 -10.31 -13.10 10.05
N GLY A 4 -9.37 -14.03 9.92
CA GLY A 4 -9.61 -15.48 9.90
C GLY A 4 -9.04 -16.16 8.65
N ARG A 5 -8.65 -15.39 7.63
CA ARG A 5 -7.75 -15.90 6.58
C ARG A 5 -6.33 -15.97 7.11
N ASN A 6 -5.78 -17.18 7.18
CA ASN A 6 -4.46 -17.44 7.77
C ASN A 6 -3.31 -16.70 7.06
N ASP A 7 -3.42 -16.46 5.74
CA ASP A 7 -2.41 -15.73 4.97
C ASP A 7 -2.36 -14.24 5.34
N ILE A 8 -3.51 -13.58 5.38
CA ILE A 8 -3.62 -12.17 5.82
C ILE A 8 -3.22 -12.04 7.29
N GLU A 9 -3.69 -12.92 8.16
CA GLU A 9 -3.35 -12.87 9.58
C GLU A 9 -1.84 -13.06 9.82
N LYS A 10 -1.20 -13.97 9.07
CA LYS A 10 0.25 -14.19 9.15
C LYS A 10 1.02 -12.94 8.72
N LEU A 11 0.64 -12.33 7.60
CA LEU A 11 1.28 -11.11 7.11
C LEU A 11 1.08 -9.93 8.06
N MET A 12 -0.14 -9.74 8.59
CA MET A 12 -0.42 -8.69 9.57
C MET A 12 0.33 -8.86 10.88
N ARG A 13 0.85 -10.05 11.21
CA ARG A 13 1.71 -10.27 12.39
C ARG A 13 3.16 -9.86 12.16
N VAL A 14 3.66 -9.99 10.93
CA VAL A 14 5.03 -9.63 10.55
C VAL A 14 5.11 -8.23 9.93
N ASP A 15 3.97 -7.60 9.65
CA ASP A 15 3.88 -6.22 9.14
C ASP A 15 4.60 -5.26 10.11
N PRO A 16 5.53 -4.41 9.63
CA PRO A 16 6.26 -3.45 10.44
C PRO A 16 5.36 -2.50 11.25
N ALA A 17 4.16 -2.19 10.75
CA ALA A 17 3.19 -1.38 11.47
C ALA A 17 2.74 -2.05 12.78
N SER A 18 2.90 -3.37 12.93
CA SER A 18 2.61 -4.08 14.18
C SER A 18 3.46 -3.61 15.36
N SER A 19 4.58 -2.92 15.10
CA SER A 19 5.36 -2.22 16.14
C SER A 19 4.57 -1.16 16.91
N TYR A 20 3.49 -0.62 16.31
CA TYR A 20 2.59 0.33 16.96
C TYR A 20 1.63 -0.32 17.97
N LEU A 21 1.58 -1.66 18.02
CA LEU A 21 0.71 -2.42 18.91
C LEU A 21 1.49 -2.88 20.15
N PRO A 22 0.89 -2.80 21.35
CA PRO A 22 1.49 -3.38 22.54
C PRO A 22 1.64 -4.88 22.34
N ASN A 23 2.84 -5.40 22.51
CA ASN A 23 3.14 -6.79 22.19
C ASN A 23 3.24 -7.61 23.49
N PRO A 24 2.31 -8.55 23.77
CA PRO A 24 2.42 -9.42 24.95
C PRO A 24 3.55 -10.48 24.81
N LEU A 25 4.11 -10.70 23.62
CA LEU A 25 5.04 -11.82 23.34
C LEU A 25 6.42 -11.40 22.77
N SER A 26 6.72 -10.11 22.62
CA SER A 26 7.96 -9.67 21.95
C SER A 26 9.25 -9.69 22.77
N GLN A 27 9.23 -10.12 24.03
CA GLN A 27 10.46 -10.17 24.83
C GLN A 27 11.37 -11.37 24.53
N LEU A 28 11.01 -12.28 23.63
CA LEU A 28 11.79 -13.51 23.41
C LEU A 28 12.51 -13.67 22.07
N ASN A 29 12.32 -12.82 21.06
CA ASN A 29 13.10 -12.89 19.81
C ASN A 29 13.23 -11.50 19.18
N MET A 30 14.12 -10.68 19.71
CA MET A 30 14.61 -9.48 19.01
C MET A 30 15.87 -9.88 18.22
N ASP A 31 15.67 -10.41 17.01
CA ASP A 31 16.65 -10.22 15.95
C ASP A 31 16.27 -8.89 15.28
N ASP A 32 16.84 -7.82 15.78
CA ASP A 32 16.60 -6.42 15.42
C ASP A 32 17.28 -6.06 14.07
N ASN A 33 17.11 -6.93 13.06
CA ASN A 33 17.74 -6.83 11.74
C ASN A 33 16.75 -7.10 10.59
N ALA A 34 15.47 -6.74 10.73
CA ALA A 34 14.60 -6.66 9.56
C ALA A 34 15.07 -5.48 8.71
N SER A 35 15.68 -5.77 7.55
CA SER A 35 16.12 -4.73 6.64
C SER A 35 14.90 -3.94 6.12
N ASP A 36 15.08 -2.65 5.83
CA ASP A 36 14.04 -1.79 5.25
C ASP A 36 13.38 -2.45 4.01
N ALA A 37 14.15 -3.25 3.25
CA ALA A 37 13.68 -4.01 2.10
C ALA A 37 12.69 -5.14 2.44
N GLU A 38 12.90 -5.90 3.53
CA GLU A 38 11.97 -6.95 3.97
C GLU A 38 10.64 -6.34 4.46
N SER A 39 10.74 -5.16 5.08
CA SER A 39 9.59 -4.40 5.58
C SER A 39 8.65 -3.96 4.43
N VAL A 40 9.24 -3.51 3.33
CA VAL A 40 8.53 -3.09 2.11
C VAL A 40 7.91 -4.28 1.38
N ASP A 41 8.57 -5.44 1.38
CA ASP A 41 8.09 -6.66 0.73
C ASP A 41 6.80 -7.20 1.38
N VAL A 42 6.75 -7.23 2.72
CA VAL A 42 5.54 -7.65 3.47
C VAL A 42 4.35 -6.73 3.19
N GLU A 43 4.56 -5.40 3.19
CA GLU A 43 3.50 -4.43 2.89
C GLU A 43 3.00 -4.58 1.45
N LEU A 44 3.90 -4.83 0.50
CA LEU A 44 3.56 -5.07 -0.89
C LEU A 44 2.77 -6.37 -1.07
N GLU A 45 3.16 -7.46 -0.41
CA GLU A 45 2.46 -8.73 -0.46
C GLU A 45 1.03 -8.61 0.12
N LEU A 46 0.90 -7.94 1.27
CA LEU A 46 -0.41 -7.65 1.87
C LEU A 46 -1.28 -6.81 0.92
N SER A 47 -0.72 -5.76 0.33
CA SER A 47 -1.39 -4.91 -0.66
C SER A 47 -1.87 -5.74 -1.87
N ASN A 48 -1.03 -6.65 -2.37
CA ASN A 48 -1.36 -7.52 -3.49
C ASN A 48 -2.52 -8.47 -3.17
N LEU A 49 -2.52 -9.09 -1.99
CA LEU A 49 -3.60 -9.97 -1.55
C LEU A 49 -4.93 -9.22 -1.43
N LEU A 50 -4.92 -8.01 -0.87
CA LEU A 50 -6.13 -7.20 -0.73
C LEU A 50 -6.64 -6.72 -2.10
N LEU A 51 -5.75 -6.28 -2.99
CA LEU A 51 -6.11 -5.85 -4.35
C LEU A 51 -6.66 -7.00 -5.21
N ALA A 52 -6.29 -8.25 -4.91
CA ALA A 52 -6.81 -9.44 -5.58
C ALA A 52 -8.27 -9.75 -5.20
N LEU A 53 -8.82 -9.10 -4.16
CA LEU A 53 -10.22 -9.25 -3.77
C LEU A 53 -11.19 -8.43 -4.63
N ARG A 54 -10.68 -7.56 -5.52
CA ARG A 54 -11.51 -6.73 -6.41
C ARG A 54 -12.39 -7.59 -7.33
N PRO A 55 -13.63 -7.15 -7.66
CA PRO A 55 -14.25 -5.91 -7.21
C PRO A 55 -14.74 -6.00 -5.76
N ILE A 56 -14.39 -4.99 -4.95
CA ILE A 56 -14.96 -4.86 -3.61
C ILE A 56 -16.37 -4.32 -3.76
N LYS A 57 -17.33 -5.02 -3.17
CA LYS A 57 -18.72 -4.58 -3.14
C LYS A 57 -19.02 -3.84 -1.85
N GLN A 58 -19.92 -2.88 -1.95
CA GLN A 58 -20.32 -2.01 -0.85
C GLN A 58 -20.88 -2.80 0.36
N GLU A 59 -21.56 -3.92 0.14
CA GLU A 59 -22.10 -4.78 1.21
C GLU A 59 -21.02 -5.54 2.01
N ASN A 60 -19.78 -5.59 1.51
CA ASN A 60 -18.68 -6.24 2.19
C ASN A 60 -17.94 -5.30 3.17
N LEU A 61 -18.31 -4.02 3.20
CA LEU A 61 -17.69 -2.98 4.02
C LEU A 61 -18.59 -2.59 5.21
N ILE A 62 -17.96 -2.18 6.31
CA ILE A 62 -18.57 -1.57 7.47
C ILE A 62 -18.86 -0.10 7.14
N ARG A 63 -20.01 0.17 6.53
CA ARG A 63 -20.40 1.53 6.09
C ARG A 63 -20.77 2.50 7.19
N ASP A 64 -21.21 1.97 8.33
CA ASP A 64 -21.69 2.78 9.43
C ASP A 64 -20.50 3.21 10.28
N ASP A 65 -20.14 4.49 10.19
CA ASP A 65 -19.00 5.06 10.93
C ASP A 65 -19.15 4.80 12.44
N ASN A 66 -20.38 4.79 12.97
CA ASN A 66 -20.62 4.48 14.39
C ASN A 66 -20.12 3.09 14.77
N LYS A 67 -20.19 2.10 13.86
CA LYS A 67 -19.67 0.75 14.13
C LYS A 67 -18.15 0.74 14.19
N LEU A 68 -17.48 1.56 13.39
CA LEU A 68 -16.02 1.73 13.45
C LEU A 68 -15.62 2.41 14.75
N ILE A 69 -16.36 3.43 15.18
CA ILE A 69 -16.14 4.10 16.46
C ILE A 69 -16.38 3.15 17.64
N LEU A 70 -17.43 2.32 17.57
CA LEU A 70 -17.68 1.29 18.59
C LEU A 70 -16.56 0.25 18.64
N LEU A 71 -16.00 -0.17 17.50
CA LEU A 71 -14.84 -1.07 17.46
C LEU A 71 -13.59 -0.42 18.07
N ALA A 72 -13.37 0.87 17.80
CA ALA A 72 -12.29 1.64 18.41
C ALA A 72 -12.45 1.74 19.94
N SER A 73 -13.64 2.11 20.41
CA SER A 73 -13.97 2.20 21.83
C SER A 73 -13.90 0.83 22.53
N LEU A 74 -14.30 -0.25 21.84
CA LEU A 74 -14.18 -1.61 22.34
C LEU A 74 -12.71 -1.99 22.52
N SER A 75 -11.84 -1.65 21.56
CA SER A 75 -10.40 -1.89 21.70
C SER A 75 -9.81 -1.25 22.96
N ASP A 76 -10.14 0.02 23.21
CA ASP A 76 -9.67 0.76 24.39
C ASP A 76 -10.21 0.15 25.69
N SER A 77 -11.51 -0.17 25.71
CA SER A 77 -12.16 -0.78 26.88
C SER A 77 -11.56 -2.15 27.23
N LEU A 78 -11.24 -2.97 26.22
CA LEU A 78 -10.64 -4.29 26.41
C LEU A 78 -9.21 -4.20 26.97
N GLU A 79 -8.44 -3.21 26.51
CA GLU A 79 -7.11 -2.94 27.06
C GLU A 79 -7.19 -2.51 28.52
N TYR A 80 -8.10 -1.59 28.85
CA TYR A 80 -8.35 -1.19 30.23
C TYR A 80 -8.75 -2.37 31.13
N VAL A 81 -9.61 -3.26 30.64
CA VAL A 81 -10.02 -4.48 31.36
C VAL A 81 -8.82 -5.38 31.60
N ALA A 82 -7.97 -5.60 30.58
CA ALA A 82 -6.77 -6.42 30.73
C ALA A 82 -5.82 -5.87 31.81
N ASP A 83 -5.56 -4.57 31.79
CA ASP A 83 -4.69 -3.91 32.77
C ASP A 83 -5.30 -3.95 34.18
N SER A 84 -6.62 -3.85 34.27
CA SER A 84 -7.34 -3.99 35.55
C SER A 84 -7.21 -5.40 36.12
N ILE A 85 -7.30 -6.44 35.29
CA ILE A 85 -7.12 -7.83 35.70
C ILE A 85 -5.67 -8.07 36.16
N GLU A 86 -4.68 -7.55 35.44
CA GLU A 86 -3.28 -7.70 35.82
C GLU A 86 -2.98 -7.03 37.17
N ARG A 87 -3.47 -5.80 37.38
CA ARG A 87 -3.36 -5.09 38.67
C ARG A 87 -4.02 -5.89 39.80
N LEU A 88 -5.17 -6.50 39.56
CA LEU A 88 -5.84 -7.35 40.55
C LEU A 88 -4.99 -8.59 40.90
N GLY A 89 -4.41 -9.25 39.90
CA GLY A 89 -3.48 -10.36 40.10
C GLY A 89 -2.28 -9.97 40.98
N GLN A 90 -1.67 -8.81 40.72
CA GLN A 90 -0.54 -8.31 41.51
C GLN A 90 -0.91 -8.02 42.98
N THR A 91 -2.11 -7.49 43.24
CA THR A 91 -2.58 -7.24 44.62
C THR A 91 -2.83 -8.52 45.41
N THR A 92 -3.40 -9.54 44.76
CA THR A 92 -3.71 -10.83 45.40
C THR A 92 -2.43 -11.60 45.77
N SER A 93 -1.42 -11.56 44.89
CA SER A 93 -0.12 -12.18 45.14
C SER A 93 0.65 -11.51 46.29
N ARG A 94 0.61 -10.17 46.39
CA ARG A 94 1.25 -9.43 47.50
C ARG A 94 0.58 -9.66 48.85
N ALA A 95 -0.75 -9.73 48.90
CA ALA A 95 -1.49 -10.05 50.13
C ALA A 95 -1.15 -11.45 50.66
N SER A 96 -0.91 -12.40 49.77
CA SER A 96 -0.55 -13.78 50.11
C SER A 96 0.88 -13.92 50.67
N GLN A 97 1.79 -12.99 50.36
CA GLN A 97 3.17 -12.98 50.88
C GLN A 97 3.33 -12.22 52.20
N ALA A 98 2.35 -11.40 52.59
CA ALA A 98 2.41 -10.59 53.82
C ALA A 98 1.94 -11.32 55.10
N GLU A 99 1.37 -12.53 54.98
CA GLU A 99 0.87 -13.35 56.10
C GLU A 99 1.76 -14.55 56.47
N GLU A 100 3.08 -14.51 56.23
CA GLU A 100 3.98 -15.51 56.82
C GLU A 100 4.38 -15.15 58.26
N ASN A 101 3.49 -15.49 59.21
CA ASN A 101 3.88 -15.80 60.58
C ASN A 101 3.52 -17.26 60.86
N PRO A 102 4.48 -18.16 61.18
CA PRO A 102 4.28 -19.59 61.07
C PRO A 102 3.65 -20.14 62.36
N LYS A 103 2.35 -20.47 62.34
CA LYS A 103 1.70 -21.49 63.20
C LYS A 103 0.19 -21.52 62.92
N HIS A 104 -0.22 -22.34 61.96
CA HIS A 104 -1.26 -23.37 62.13
C HIS A 104 -1.67 -23.92 60.77
N ARG A 105 -1.37 -25.20 60.60
CA ARG A 105 -1.61 -25.99 59.39
C ARG A 105 -3.10 -26.34 59.33
N HIS A 106 -3.87 -25.62 58.54
CA HIS A 106 -5.13 -26.12 58.01
C HIS A 106 -4.98 -26.29 56.50
N THR A 107 -4.88 -27.56 56.11
CA THR A 107 -4.94 -28.06 54.74
C THR A 107 -6.26 -27.63 54.12
N ARG A 108 -6.26 -26.47 53.45
CA ARG A 108 -7.43 -26.03 52.68
C ARG A 108 -7.38 -26.74 51.33
N THR A 109 -8.39 -27.57 51.14
CA THR A 109 -8.64 -28.44 50.00
C THR A 109 -8.68 -27.70 48.68
N ASN A 110 -7.97 -28.27 47.70
CA ASN A 110 -8.17 -28.20 46.24
C ASN A 110 -9.28 -27.25 45.77
N SER A 111 -8.92 -26.02 45.41
CA SER A 111 -9.63 -25.31 44.35
C SER A 111 -8.86 -25.56 43.05
N ALA A 112 -9.60 -26.03 42.04
CA ALA A 112 -9.19 -26.27 40.65
C ALA A 112 -8.15 -25.25 40.12
N PRO A 113 -7.34 -25.60 39.10
CA PRO A 113 -6.39 -24.65 38.52
C PRO A 113 -7.20 -23.47 37.99
N THR A 114 -7.21 -22.38 38.75
CA THR A 114 -7.69 -21.10 38.28
C THR A 114 -6.86 -20.82 37.06
N ARG A 115 -7.47 -20.78 35.86
CA ARG A 115 -6.83 -20.15 34.70
C ARG A 115 -6.19 -18.87 35.23
N ASP A 116 -4.88 -18.76 35.04
CA ASP A 116 -4.09 -17.68 35.63
C ASP A 116 -4.72 -16.35 35.23
N LEU A 117 -4.92 -15.41 36.16
CA LEU A 117 -5.49 -14.10 35.84
C LEU A 117 -4.69 -13.42 34.71
N ALA A 118 -3.38 -13.70 34.65
CA ALA A 118 -2.52 -13.29 33.55
C ALA A 118 -3.03 -13.81 32.19
N SER A 119 -3.41 -15.08 32.10
CA SER A 119 -3.93 -15.67 30.86
C SER A 119 -5.22 -15.00 30.37
N PHE A 120 -6.09 -14.55 31.28
CA PHE A 120 -7.28 -13.78 30.90
C PHE A 120 -6.93 -12.37 30.42
N ALA A 121 -6.02 -11.68 31.10
CA ALA A 121 -5.56 -10.36 30.67
C ALA A 121 -4.97 -10.43 29.25
N ASP A 122 -4.21 -11.48 28.94
CA ASP A 122 -3.65 -11.69 27.61
C ASP A 122 -4.72 -11.98 26.54
N GLU A 123 -5.75 -12.76 26.87
CA GLU A 123 -6.89 -12.99 25.97
C GLU A 123 -7.61 -11.66 25.63
N TYR A 124 -7.81 -10.76 26.61
CA TYR A 124 -8.41 -9.45 26.38
C TYR A 124 -7.51 -8.50 25.58
N ARG A 125 -6.19 -8.47 25.84
CA ARG A 125 -5.23 -7.70 25.02
C ARG A 125 -5.22 -8.18 23.58
N LYS A 126 -5.24 -9.49 23.36
CA LYS A 126 -5.30 -10.05 22.03
C LYS A 126 -6.58 -9.62 21.30
N LEU A 127 -7.72 -9.64 21.98
CA LEU A 127 -8.98 -9.19 21.40
C LEU A 127 -8.98 -7.67 21.11
N ALA A 128 -8.37 -6.86 21.98
CA ALA A 128 -8.17 -5.43 21.73
C ALA A 128 -7.35 -5.20 20.45
N ILE A 129 -6.24 -5.91 20.30
CA ILE A 129 -5.39 -5.86 19.10
C ILE A 129 -6.18 -6.31 17.86
N ASP A 130 -6.98 -7.36 17.97
CA ASP A 130 -7.78 -7.85 16.84
C ASP A 130 -8.84 -6.82 16.39
N CYS A 131 -9.38 -6.01 17.31
CA CYS A 131 -10.23 -4.87 16.93
C CYS A 131 -9.47 -3.85 16.08
N LEU A 132 -8.22 -3.51 16.44
CA LEU A 132 -7.39 -2.59 15.66
C LEU A 132 -7.03 -3.17 14.28
N LYS A 133 -6.81 -4.48 14.18
CA LYS A 133 -6.62 -5.18 12.90
C LYS A 133 -7.86 -5.09 12.01
N VAL A 134 -9.06 -5.23 12.58
CA VAL A 134 -10.32 -5.01 11.84
C VAL A 134 -10.34 -3.63 11.23
N LEU A 135 -10.07 -2.61 12.05
CA LEU A 135 -10.09 -1.22 11.59
C LEU A 135 -9.06 -0.96 10.48
N ARG A 136 -7.83 -1.48 10.60
CA ARG A 136 -6.80 -1.36 9.56
C ARG A 136 -7.26 -1.98 8.23
N VAL A 137 -7.70 -3.23 8.27
CA VAL A 137 -8.16 -3.93 7.06
C VAL A 137 -9.36 -3.22 6.44
N GLU A 138 -10.29 -2.71 7.26
CA GLU A 138 -11.46 -1.97 6.78
C GLU A 138 -11.06 -0.69 6.04
N MET A 139 -10.16 0.12 6.60
CA MET A 139 -9.66 1.34 5.94
C MET A 139 -8.94 1.02 4.61
N GLN A 140 -8.18 -0.08 4.59
CA GLN A 140 -7.49 -0.56 3.40
C GLN A 140 -8.47 -1.04 2.31
N LEU A 141 -9.54 -1.76 2.68
CA LEU A 141 -10.57 -2.22 1.75
C LEU A 141 -11.44 -1.08 1.24
N GLU A 142 -11.79 -0.11 2.09
CA GLU A 142 -12.48 1.12 1.67
C GLU A 142 -11.65 1.85 0.62
N THR A 143 -10.33 1.98 0.83
CA THR A 143 -9.42 2.57 -0.15
C THR A 143 -9.50 1.85 -1.50
N ILE A 144 -9.48 0.51 -1.50
CA ILE A 144 -9.62 -0.29 -2.72
C ILE A 144 -10.98 -0.07 -3.38
N PHE A 145 -12.06 -0.02 -2.58
CA PHE A 145 -13.42 0.18 -3.05
C PHE A 145 -13.62 1.50 -3.80
N HIS A 146 -12.97 2.58 -3.39
CA HIS A 146 -12.99 3.84 -4.15
C HIS A 146 -12.02 3.80 -5.33
N MET A 147 -10.78 3.35 -5.12
CA MET A 147 -9.73 3.37 -6.14
C MET A 147 -10.01 2.44 -7.34
N GLN A 148 -10.83 1.40 -7.17
CA GLN A 148 -11.22 0.54 -8.31
C GLN A 148 -12.00 1.30 -9.40
N GLU A 149 -12.64 2.43 -9.06
CA GLU A 149 -13.39 3.24 -10.02
C GLU A 149 -12.50 3.86 -11.12
N MET A 150 -11.19 4.02 -10.84
CA MET A 150 -10.19 4.44 -11.85
C MET A 150 -10.20 3.55 -13.10
N THR A 151 -10.54 2.26 -12.95
CA THR A 151 -10.56 1.31 -14.07
C THR A 151 -11.84 1.42 -14.92
N ASN A 152 -12.92 1.94 -14.34
CA ASN A 152 -14.21 2.12 -15.00
C ASN A 152 -14.31 3.44 -15.76
N ARG A 153 -13.47 4.43 -15.42
CA ARG A 153 -13.45 5.75 -16.03
C ARG A 153 -12.66 5.82 -17.34
N GLU A 154 -13.12 6.68 -18.26
CA GLU A 154 -12.33 7.14 -19.39
C GLU A 154 -11.66 8.47 -19.06
N TYR A 155 -10.33 8.52 -19.13
CA TYR A 155 -9.55 9.73 -18.84
C TYR A 155 -9.29 10.53 -20.12
N LEU A 156 -10.36 10.96 -20.77
CA LEU A 156 -10.35 11.68 -22.05
C LEU A 156 -10.91 13.09 -21.87
N GLU A 157 -10.15 13.94 -21.19
CA GLU A 157 -10.58 15.29 -20.85
C GLU A 157 -10.14 16.29 -21.94
N ASP A 158 -10.90 17.36 -22.16
CA ASP A 158 -10.58 18.38 -23.16
C ASP A 158 -9.78 19.56 -22.58
N GLN A 159 -9.73 19.67 -21.25
CA GLN A 159 -9.04 20.71 -20.51
C GLN A 159 -8.52 20.17 -19.17
N ASP A 160 -7.66 20.95 -18.52
CA ASP A 160 -7.18 20.60 -17.18
C ASP A 160 -8.35 20.58 -16.20
N ALA A 161 -8.36 19.53 -15.37
CA ALA A 161 -9.30 19.41 -14.27
C ALA A 161 -9.02 20.46 -13.19
N GLU A 162 -10.07 21.02 -12.59
CA GLU A 162 -9.96 21.92 -11.44
C GLU A 162 -10.08 21.18 -10.11
N GLU A 163 -10.81 20.06 -10.08
CA GLU A 163 -11.08 19.28 -8.88
C GLU A 163 -10.62 17.82 -9.05
N PRO A 164 -10.29 17.13 -7.94
CA PRO A 164 -10.09 15.68 -7.98
C PRO A 164 -11.40 14.95 -8.30
N ASP A 165 -11.30 13.69 -8.71
CA ASP A 165 -12.47 12.88 -9.04
C ASP A 165 -13.38 12.64 -7.82
N ASP A 166 -14.71 12.54 -8.03
CA ASP A 166 -15.70 12.35 -6.95
C ASP A 166 -15.38 11.16 -6.03
N PHE A 167 -14.86 10.05 -6.57
CA PHE A 167 -14.48 8.89 -5.76
C PHE A 167 -13.25 9.17 -4.88
N ILE A 168 -12.36 10.06 -5.31
CA ILE A 168 -11.23 10.53 -4.49
C ILE A 168 -11.73 11.50 -3.42
N ILE A 169 -12.61 12.43 -3.78
CA ILE A 169 -13.24 13.35 -2.81
C ILE A 169 -13.96 12.55 -1.72
N SER A 170 -14.73 11.52 -2.11
CA SER A 170 -15.42 10.66 -1.17
C SER A 170 -14.45 9.91 -0.26
N LEU A 171 -13.40 9.32 -0.83
CA LEU A 171 -12.38 8.59 -0.08
C LEU A 171 -11.65 9.49 0.93
N THR A 172 -11.17 10.66 0.50
CA THR A 172 -10.42 11.57 1.38
C THR A 172 -11.29 12.14 2.49
N ALA A 173 -12.54 12.49 2.18
CA ALA A 173 -13.50 12.93 3.20
C ALA A 173 -13.76 11.84 4.26
N GLN A 174 -13.90 10.57 3.84
CA GLN A 174 -14.08 9.46 4.77
C GLN A 174 -12.84 9.20 5.63
N ILE A 175 -11.64 9.27 5.05
CA ILE A 175 -10.38 9.09 5.79
C ILE A 175 -10.25 10.14 6.89
N THR A 176 -10.40 11.42 6.53
CA THR A 176 -10.27 12.54 7.49
C THR A 176 -11.33 12.46 8.58
N ARG A 177 -12.59 12.25 8.20
CA ARG A 177 -13.70 12.15 9.16
C ARG A 177 -13.51 11.01 10.15
N ARG A 178 -13.07 9.84 9.68
CA ARG A 178 -12.86 8.68 10.54
C ARG A 178 -11.68 8.89 11.50
N ASP A 179 -10.59 9.56 11.07
CA ASP A 179 -9.50 9.91 12.01
C ASP A 179 -10.00 10.84 13.13
N GLU A 180 -10.76 11.89 12.77
CA GLU A 180 -11.33 12.84 13.73
C GLU A 180 -12.28 12.18 14.73
N GLU A 181 -13.21 11.35 14.25
CA GLU A 181 -14.20 10.67 15.10
C GLU A 181 -13.56 9.57 15.97
N MET A 182 -12.47 8.93 15.52
CA MET A 182 -11.75 7.90 16.28
C MET A 182 -10.74 8.46 17.29
N ALA A 183 -10.25 9.68 17.08
CA ALA A 183 -9.22 10.32 17.92
C ALA A 183 -9.48 10.28 19.44
N PRO A 184 -10.72 10.43 19.95
CA PRO A 184 -10.99 10.37 21.38
C PRO A 184 -10.80 8.97 22.01
N PHE A 185 -10.87 7.91 21.20
CA PHE A 185 -10.88 6.52 21.68
C PHE A 185 -9.57 5.79 21.37
N VAL A 186 -8.75 6.33 20.47
CA VAL A 186 -7.53 5.66 19.99
C VAL A 186 -6.36 6.62 20.05
N ALA A 187 -5.35 6.25 20.84
CA ALA A 187 -4.09 6.99 20.92
C ALA A 187 -3.42 7.13 19.54
N SER A 188 -2.70 8.24 19.32
CA SER A 188 -2.10 8.58 18.02
C SER A 188 -1.24 7.46 17.42
N LEU A 189 -0.47 6.73 18.26
CA LEU A 189 0.35 5.61 17.81
C LEU A 189 -0.50 4.47 17.21
N LYS A 190 -1.64 4.15 17.83
CA LYS A 190 -2.57 3.12 17.33
C LYS A 190 -3.35 3.60 16.10
N ARG A 191 -3.59 4.91 15.96
CA ARG A 191 -4.13 5.47 14.72
C ARG A 191 -3.16 5.29 13.54
N ASN A 192 -1.84 5.35 13.76
CA ASN A 192 -0.86 4.99 12.73
C ASN A 192 -0.98 3.56 12.22
N TYR A 193 -1.31 2.65 13.13
CA TYR A 193 -1.60 1.30 12.72
C TYR A 193 -2.86 1.23 11.85
N ILE A 194 -3.95 1.88 12.26
CA ILE A 194 -5.24 1.82 11.55
C ILE A 194 -5.16 2.44 10.16
N PHE A 195 -4.63 3.67 10.05
CA PHE A 195 -4.56 4.40 8.79
C PHE A 195 -3.30 4.07 7.96
N GLY A 196 -2.39 3.27 8.51
CA GLY A 196 -1.21 2.80 7.81
C GLY A 196 -1.56 1.92 6.60
N GLY A 197 -0.68 1.95 5.58
CA GLY A 197 -0.84 1.18 4.35
C GLY A 197 -1.90 1.71 3.37
N ILE A 198 -2.73 2.69 3.74
CA ILE A 198 -3.67 3.35 2.82
C ILE A 198 -2.92 3.93 1.61
N CYS A 199 -1.84 4.68 1.86
CA CYS A 199 -1.03 5.27 0.80
C CYS A 199 -0.45 4.21 -0.14
N SER A 200 0.13 3.14 0.41
CA SER A 200 0.70 2.03 -0.37
C SER A 200 -0.36 1.34 -1.24
N ILE A 201 -1.54 1.06 -0.68
CA ILE A 201 -2.65 0.48 -1.44
C ILE A 201 -3.13 1.41 -2.54
N ALA A 202 -3.32 2.69 -2.25
CA ALA A 202 -3.76 3.64 -3.26
C ALA A 202 -2.73 3.81 -4.38
N ALA A 203 -1.44 3.88 -4.06
CA ALA A 203 -0.37 3.92 -5.05
C ALA A 203 -0.34 2.67 -5.92
N ASN A 204 -0.38 1.48 -5.31
CA ASN A 204 -0.40 0.20 -6.03
C ASN A 204 -1.66 0.03 -6.87
N ALA A 205 -2.82 0.44 -6.36
CA ALA A 205 -4.08 0.45 -7.09
C ALA A 205 -3.98 1.37 -8.32
N SER A 206 -3.41 2.58 -8.15
CA SER A 206 -3.25 3.56 -9.22
C SER A 206 -2.35 3.04 -10.33
N VAL A 207 -1.19 2.47 -9.99
CA VAL A 207 -0.26 1.90 -10.97
C VAL A 207 -0.91 0.73 -11.72
N LYS A 208 -1.57 -0.20 -10.99
CA LYS A 208 -2.24 -1.35 -11.61
C LYS A 208 -3.46 -0.95 -12.44
N ALA A 209 -4.14 0.14 -12.10
CA ALA A 209 -5.35 0.58 -12.80
C ALA A 209 -5.08 0.88 -14.28
N LEU A 210 -3.87 1.37 -14.61
CA LEU A 210 -3.51 1.67 -16.00
C LEU A 210 -3.73 0.44 -16.92
N ALA A 211 -3.48 -0.78 -16.45
CA ALA A 211 -3.68 -2.00 -17.23
C ALA A 211 -5.12 -2.27 -17.66
N ASP A 212 -6.06 -1.79 -16.87
CA ASP A 212 -7.48 -2.01 -17.10
C ASP A 212 -8.17 -0.77 -17.67
N MET A 213 -7.53 0.40 -17.62
CA MET A 213 -8.03 1.65 -18.20
C MET A 213 -8.33 1.51 -19.69
N LYS A 214 -9.49 2.06 -20.09
CA LYS A 214 -9.94 2.04 -21.48
C LYS A 214 -9.14 2.99 -22.36
N SER A 215 -8.90 4.21 -21.88
CA SER A 215 -8.12 5.22 -22.58
C SER A 215 -7.76 6.39 -21.68
N ILE A 216 -6.64 7.04 -21.99
CA ILE A 216 -6.12 8.22 -21.30
C ILE A 216 -5.48 9.19 -22.29
N ASN A 217 -5.67 10.49 -22.08
CA ASN A 217 -4.97 11.56 -22.81
C ASN A 217 -4.13 12.42 -21.83
N LEU A 218 -3.48 13.47 -22.36
CA LEU A 218 -2.64 14.38 -21.56
C LEU A 218 -3.38 14.96 -20.35
N PHE A 219 -4.59 15.45 -20.55
CA PHE A 219 -5.42 16.03 -19.50
C PHE A 219 -5.90 14.98 -18.49
N GLY A 220 -6.15 13.76 -18.96
CA GLY A 220 -6.40 12.60 -18.11
C GLY A 220 -5.22 12.27 -17.18
N VAL A 221 -3.98 12.37 -17.66
CA VAL A 221 -2.78 12.26 -16.80
C VAL A 221 -2.79 13.34 -15.71
N GLN A 222 -3.13 14.59 -16.07
CA GLN A 222 -3.22 15.68 -15.09
C GLN A 222 -4.34 15.45 -14.05
N GLN A 223 -5.48 14.89 -14.44
CA GLN A 223 -6.54 14.49 -13.51
C GLN A 223 -6.03 13.45 -12.50
N ILE A 224 -5.29 12.43 -12.96
CA ILE A 224 -4.71 11.41 -12.07
C ILE A 224 -3.66 12.02 -11.14
N CYS A 225 -2.81 12.93 -11.63
CA CYS A 225 -1.89 13.66 -10.77
C CYS A 225 -2.63 14.49 -9.71
N ARG A 226 -3.74 15.13 -10.08
CA ARG A 226 -4.60 15.88 -9.15
C ARG A 226 -5.25 14.99 -8.09
N ASN A 227 -5.74 13.81 -8.49
CA ASN A 227 -6.24 12.79 -7.57
C ASN A 227 -5.18 12.37 -6.55
N SER A 228 -3.95 12.13 -7.04
CA SER A 228 -2.81 11.75 -6.18
C SER A 228 -2.46 12.86 -5.18
N ILE A 229 -2.49 14.13 -5.60
CA ILE A 229 -2.26 15.29 -4.72
C ILE A 229 -3.33 15.40 -3.64
N ALA A 230 -4.61 15.23 -4.01
CA ALA A 230 -5.71 15.31 -3.04
C ALA A 230 -5.58 14.22 -1.95
N LEU A 231 -5.18 13.01 -2.35
CA LEU A 231 -4.92 11.93 -1.41
C LEU A 231 -3.70 12.20 -0.53
N GLU A 232 -2.61 12.73 -1.11
CA GLU A 232 -1.41 13.14 -0.37
C GLU A 232 -1.76 14.15 0.74
N GLN A 233 -2.54 15.18 0.38
CA GLN A 233 -2.97 16.22 1.32
C GLN A 233 -3.84 15.67 2.44
N ALA A 234 -4.80 14.79 2.11
CA ALA A 234 -5.68 14.19 3.12
C ALA A 234 -4.90 13.31 4.12
N LEU A 235 -3.96 12.51 3.62
CA LEU A 235 -3.14 11.64 4.47
C LEU A 235 -2.10 12.42 5.29
N ALA A 236 -1.49 13.46 4.71
CA ALA A 236 -0.55 14.34 5.41
C ALA A 236 -1.23 15.18 6.50
N ALA A 237 -2.55 15.38 6.43
CA ALA A 237 -3.33 16.07 7.45
C ALA A 237 -3.54 15.22 8.72
N ILE A 238 -3.41 13.90 8.63
CA ILE A 238 -3.50 13.01 9.79
C ILE A 238 -2.19 13.11 10.58
N PRO A 239 -2.18 13.70 11.80
CA PRO A 239 -0.94 14.06 12.49
C PRO A 239 -0.01 12.90 12.81
N SER A 240 -0.56 11.68 12.80
CA SER A 240 0.16 10.49 13.18
C SER A 240 0.94 9.89 11.99
N ILE A 241 0.48 10.10 10.73
CA ILE A 241 1.04 9.46 9.53
C ILE A 241 2.41 10.07 9.15
N ASN A 242 3.31 9.25 8.60
CA ASN A 242 4.59 9.73 8.05
C ASN A 242 4.39 10.41 6.68
N SER A 243 4.29 11.74 6.69
CA SER A 243 4.04 12.55 5.49
C SER A 243 5.14 12.41 4.42
N GLU A 244 6.40 12.21 4.79
CA GLU A 244 7.50 12.04 3.81
C GLU A 244 7.35 10.73 3.03
N ALA A 245 7.05 9.63 3.72
CA ALA A 245 6.80 8.34 3.08
C ALA A 245 5.53 8.39 2.18
N VAL A 246 4.50 9.14 2.60
CA VAL A 246 3.29 9.36 1.79
C VAL A 246 3.63 10.12 0.51
N GLN A 247 4.35 11.24 0.64
CA GLN A 247 4.76 12.08 -0.48
C GLN A 247 5.59 11.26 -1.48
N GLN A 248 6.61 10.54 -1.02
CA GLN A 248 7.46 9.72 -1.89
C GLN A 248 6.66 8.68 -2.71
N ARG A 249 5.69 8.01 -2.08
CA ARG A 249 4.87 6.99 -2.76
C ARG A 249 3.91 7.60 -3.78
N LEU A 250 3.31 8.74 -3.49
CA LEU A 250 2.38 9.42 -4.40
C LEU A 250 3.12 10.20 -5.49
N ASP A 251 4.35 10.66 -5.24
CA ASP A 251 5.28 11.14 -6.26
C ASP A 251 5.59 10.05 -7.29
N HIS A 252 5.76 8.81 -6.85
CA HIS A 252 5.96 7.69 -7.76
C HIS A 252 4.75 7.48 -8.69
N VAL A 253 3.52 7.59 -8.18
CA VAL A 253 2.30 7.51 -9.02
C VAL A 253 2.28 8.64 -10.06
N ARG A 254 2.52 9.88 -9.65
CA ARG A 254 2.56 11.03 -10.56
C ARG A 254 3.60 10.83 -11.66
N THR A 255 4.83 10.50 -11.25
CA THR A 255 5.94 10.22 -12.17
C THR A 255 5.56 9.11 -13.15
N TYR A 256 4.97 8.01 -12.67
CA TYR A 256 4.56 6.87 -13.50
C TYR A 256 3.60 7.27 -14.62
N TYR A 257 2.58 8.08 -14.31
CA TYR A 257 1.62 8.55 -15.31
C TYR A 257 2.19 9.64 -16.22
N GLU A 258 3.06 10.53 -15.71
CA GLU A 258 3.74 11.54 -16.50
C GLU A 258 4.66 10.96 -17.57
N LEU A 259 5.21 9.75 -17.36
CA LEU A 259 5.98 9.03 -18.39
C LEU A 259 5.16 8.79 -19.67
N LEU A 260 3.82 8.73 -19.59
CA LEU A 260 2.95 8.62 -20.77
C LEU A 260 3.02 9.87 -21.68
N ASN A 261 3.48 11.01 -21.13
CA ASN A 261 3.63 12.27 -21.85
C ASN A 261 5.04 12.49 -22.40
N MET A 262 6.00 11.64 -22.06
CA MET A 262 7.40 11.84 -22.42
C MET A 262 7.68 11.48 -23.89
N PRO A 263 8.36 12.36 -24.66
CA PRO A 263 8.85 12.02 -25.97
C PRO A 263 9.94 10.94 -25.90
N PHE A 264 9.98 10.08 -26.92
CA PHE A 264 10.90 8.94 -27.01
C PHE A 264 12.38 9.30 -26.78
N GLU A 265 12.82 10.49 -27.22
CA GLU A 265 14.21 10.95 -27.13
C GLU A 265 14.64 11.29 -25.69
N ALA A 266 13.73 11.85 -24.88
CA ALA A 266 14.00 12.18 -23.47
C ALA A 266 14.03 10.93 -22.58
N SER A 267 13.30 9.89 -22.98
CA SER A 267 13.22 8.59 -22.28
C SER A 267 14.56 7.82 -22.33
N ILE A 268 15.33 7.97 -23.42
CA ILE A 268 16.66 7.35 -23.55
C ILE A 268 17.72 8.09 -22.74
N ALA A 269 17.61 9.43 -22.64
CA ALA A 269 18.55 10.23 -21.86
C ALA A 269 18.45 9.93 -20.35
N SER A 270 17.26 9.65 -19.81
CA SER A 270 17.09 9.26 -18.40
C SER A 270 17.69 7.89 -18.07
N LEU A 271 17.71 6.94 -19.02
CA LEU A 271 18.44 5.66 -18.84
C LEU A 271 19.96 5.88 -18.76
N HIS A 272 20.51 6.82 -19.54
CA HIS A 272 21.95 7.08 -19.57
C HIS A 272 22.49 7.70 -18.27
N HIS A 273 21.64 8.31 -17.45
CA HIS A 273 22.01 8.96 -16.18
C HIS A 273 21.73 8.12 -14.93
N GLY A 274 21.47 6.81 -15.07
CA GLY A 274 21.40 5.88 -13.94
C GLY A 274 20.05 5.76 -13.22
N ALA A 275 18.96 6.24 -13.82
CA ALA A 275 17.62 5.89 -13.36
C ALA A 275 17.40 4.38 -13.59
N ARG A 276 17.19 3.61 -12.52
CA ARG A 276 17.04 2.14 -12.54
C ARG A 276 15.75 1.65 -13.22
N THR A 277 15.06 2.47 -14.01
CA THR A 277 13.85 2.08 -14.73
C THR A 277 13.89 2.42 -16.22
N PRO A 278 13.98 1.43 -17.13
CA PRO A 278 13.80 1.66 -18.56
C PRO A 278 12.43 2.26 -18.90
N VAL A 279 12.42 3.46 -19.47
CA VAL A 279 11.22 4.14 -19.95
C VAL A 279 10.99 3.76 -21.41
N TYR A 280 9.89 3.06 -21.72
CA TYR A 280 9.48 2.77 -23.10
C TYR A 280 8.28 3.63 -23.48
N SER A 281 8.48 4.60 -24.37
CA SER A 281 7.44 5.55 -24.78
C SER A 281 6.32 4.88 -25.60
N CYS A 282 5.07 5.25 -25.30
CA CYS A 282 3.94 5.02 -26.19
C CYS A 282 4.03 6.00 -27.38
N ARG A 283 4.29 5.48 -28.59
CA ARG A 283 4.51 6.27 -29.83
C ARG A 283 3.32 7.14 -30.28
N VAL A 284 2.21 7.11 -29.55
CA VAL A 284 0.90 7.58 -30.01
C VAL A 284 0.74 9.10 -29.84
N CYS A 285 1.57 9.74 -29.00
CA CYS A 285 1.50 11.18 -28.78
C CYS A 285 2.37 12.03 -29.73
N LEU A 286 3.17 11.41 -30.59
CA LEU A 286 4.13 12.14 -31.43
C LEU A 286 3.71 12.31 -32.90
N SER A 287 2.65 11.63 -33.35
CA SER A 287 2.27 11.65 -34.77
C SER A 287 1.42 12.86 -35.22
N SER A 288 1.00 13.77 -34.33
CA SER A 288 0.17 14.93 -34.72
C SER A 288 0.94 16.26 -34.89
N LYS A 289 2.24 16.33 -34.56
CA LYS A 289 3.04 17.55 -34.82
C LYS A 289 3.63 17.54 -36.23
N GLY A 290 2.74 17.64 -37.23
CA GLY A 290 3.11 18.15 -38.55
C GLY A 290 3.24 19.68 -38.49
N PRO A 291 4.16 20.31 -39.24
CA PRO A 291 4.30 21.76 -39.24
C PRO A 291 3.12 22.38 -39.98
N GLY A 292 2.05 22.77 -39.27
CA GLY A 292 0.98 23.59 -39.86
C GLY A 292 -0.45 23.49 -39.29
N SER A 293 -0.79 22.56 -38.40
CA SER A 293 -2.16 22.43 -37.87
C SER A 293 -2.35 23.15 -36.53
N ARG A 294 -3.29 24.11 -36.49
CA ARG A 294 -3.72 24.86 -35.29
C ARG A 294 -4.85 24.16 -34.49
N THR A 295 -5.02 22.85 -34.65
CA THR A 295 -5.93 22.06 -33.81
C THR A 295 -5.09 21.30 -32.77
N ARG A 296 -5.34 21.59 -31.48
CA ARG A 296 -4.83 20.79 -30.35
C ARG A 296 -5.53 19.43 -30.38
N ASP A 297 -5.13 18.55 -31.29
CA ASP A 297 -5.59 17.17 -31.24
C ASP A 297 -4.89 16.50 -30.05
N SER A 298 -5.63 16.41 -28.94
CA SER A 298 -5.18 15.78 -27.70
C SER A 298 -4.80 14.33 -27.99
N CYS A 299 -3.53 14.02 -27.77
CA CYS A 299 -2.99 12.70 -28.05
C CYS A 299 -3.66 11.65 -27.16
N ARG A 300 -4.15 10.57 -27.78
CA ARG A 300 -5.00 9.57 -27.11
C ARG A 300 -4.30 8.22 -27.01
N CYS A 301 -3.99 7.76 -25.80
CA CYS A 301 -3.60 6.38 -25.53
C CYS A 301 -4.86 5.53 -25.33
N THR A 302 -5.01 4.48 -26.12
CA THR A 302 -6.13 3.52 -26.01
C THR A 302 -5.65 2.24 -25.33
N ARG A 303 -6.57 1.38 -24.89
CA ARG A 303 -6.24 0.12 -24.21
C ARG A 303 -5.24 -0.76 -24.96
N SER A 304 -5.25 -0.76 -26.29
CA SER A 304 -4.25 -1.49 -27.09
C SER A 304 -2.84 -0.90 -26.90
N HIS A 305 -2.71 0.42 -26.90
CA HIS A 305 -1.44 1.12 -26.70
C HIS A 305 -0.92 0.97 -25.26
N ILE A 306 -1.84 1.02 -24.29
CA ILE A 306 -1.52 0.84 -22.87
C ILE A 306 -1.03 -0.59 -22.61
N ARG A 307 -1.71 -1.60 -23.17
CA ARG A 307 -1.30 -3.01 -23.05
C ARG A 307 0.08 -3.28 -23.64
N ASP A 308 0.52 -2.53 -24.65
CA ASP A 308 1.87 -2.69 -25.21
C ASP A 308 2.93 -1.98 -24.35
N PHE A 309 2.56 -0.96 -23.58
CA PHE A 309 3.42 -0.25 -22.62
C PHE A 309 3.63 -1.04 -21.32
N ILE A 310 2.64 -1.81 -20.86
CA ILE A 310 2.66 -2.49 -19.55
C ILE A 310 3.70 -3.61 -19.43
N PRO A 311 3.87 -4.53 -20.39
CA PRO A 311 4.94 -5.52 -20.36
C PRO A 311 6.32 -4.87 -20.28
N LEU A 312 6.47 -3.71 -20.91
CA LEU A 312 7.71 -2.95 -20.96
C LEU A 312 8.00 -2.20 -19.66
N ALA A 313 6.98 -1.79 -18.90
CA ALA A 313 7.12 -1.20 -17.57
C ALA A 313 7.23 -2.25 -16.44
N PHE A 314 6.62 -3.44 -16.60
CA PHE A 314 6.74 -4.55 -15.65
C PHE A 314 8.11 -5.25 -15.73
N LEU A 315 8.69 -5.38 -16.92
CA LEU A 315 10.05 -5.93 -17.15
C LEU A 315 11.19 -5.06 -16.60
N VAL A 316 10.83 -3.96 -15.95
CA VAL A 316 11.73 -2.94 -15.42
C VAL A 316 11.76 -2.97 -13.90
N LEU A 317 10.74 -3.57 -13.29
CA LEU A 317 10.69 -3.78 -11.85
C LEU A 317 11.25 -5.15 -11.43
N ASP A 318 11.51 -6.06 -12.38
CA ASP A 318 12.18 -7.34 -12.12
C ASP A 318 13.14 -7.75 -13.27
N ILE A 319 14.45 -7.78 -12.95
CA ILE A 319 15.54 -8.56 -13.59
C ILE A 319 16.22 -8.02 -14.89
N ASP A 320 17.53 -7.79 -14.73
CA ASP A 320 18.71 -7.87 -15.62
C ASP A 320 18.69 -7.66 -17.16
N LEU A 321 19.82 -7.11 -17.61
CA LEU A 321 20.29 -6.68 -18.95
C LEU A 321 19.91 -7.53 -20.18
N ILE A 322 19.49 -8.80 -20.00
CA ILE A 322 19.12 -9.74 -21.07
C ILE A 322 17.78 -9.36 -21.71
N VAL A 323 16.91 -8.67 -20.98
CA VAL A 323 15.56 -8.30 -21.44
C VAL A 323 15.58 -7.14 -22.44
N LEU A 324 16.52 -6.20 -22.28
CA LEU A 324 16.71 -5.08 -23.21
C LEU A 324 17.01 -5.59 -24.64
N TYR A 325 17.75 -6.70 -24.75
CA TYR A 325 18.09 -7.34 -26.03
C TYR A 325 16.88 -7.96 -26.73
N LEU A 326 15.98 -8.61 -25.99
CA LEU A 326 14.78 -9.26 -26.53
C LEU A 326 13.73 -8.23 -26.97
N VAL A 327 13.56 -7.15 -26.19
CA VAL A 327 12.62 -6.06 -26.51
C VAL A 327 13.04 -5.32 -27.79
N VAL A 328 14.33 -5.00 -27.94
CA VAL A 328 14.85 -4.37 -29.16
C VAL A 328 14.69 -5.29 -30.38
N ARG A 329 14.88 -6.61 -30.21
CA ARG A 329 14.78 -7.58 -31.31
C ARG A 329 13.34 -7.78 -31.81
N VAL A 330 12.36 -7.78 -30.91
CA VAL A 330 10.92 -7.89 -31.26
C VAL A 330 10.42 -6.60 -31.92
N LEU A 331 10.88 -5.43 -31.45
CA LEU A 331 10.53 -4.13 -32.05
C LEU A 331 11.17 -3.94 -33.44
N CYS A 332 12.40 -4.42 -33.67
CA CYS A 332 13.04 -4.40 -35.00
C CYS A 332 12.34 -5.32 -36.02
N SER A 333 11.83 -6.48 -35.59
CA SER A 333 11.17 -7.45 -36.48
C SER A 333 9.83 -6.95 -37.02
N ARG A 334 9.11 -6.09 -36.27
CA ARG A 334 7.75 -5.65 -36.63
C ARG A 334 7.65 -4.25 -37.25
N CYS A 335 8.65 -3.40 -37.07
CA CYS A 335 8.64 -2.03 -37.61
C CYS A 335 9.22 -1.89 -39.02
N GLY A 336 9.80 -2.94 -39.62
CA GLY A 336 10.40 -2.88 -40.97
C GLY A 336 11.58 -1.91 -41.11
N VAL A 337 12.06 -1.33 -40.00
CA VAL A 337 13.24 -0.47 -39.97
C VAL A 337 14.46 -1.36 -39.82
N SER A 338 15.16 -1.61 -40.92
CA SER A 338 16.47 -2.25 -40.92
C SER A 338 17.52 -1.31 -40.33
N LEU A 339 17.54 -1.15 -39.01
CA LEU A 339 18.71 -0.63 -38.32
C LEU A 339 19.83 -1.66 -38.50
N SER A 340 20.82 -1.34 -39.34
CA SER A 340 21.99 -2.19 -39.56
C SER A 340 22.67 -2.47 -38.22
N CYS A 341 22.56 -3.72 -37.79
CA CYS A 341 22.98 -4.28 -36.51
C CYS A 341 24.49 -4.15 -36.20
N LYS A 342 25.29 -3.55 -37.10
CA LYS A 342 26.76 -3.46 -37.00
C LYS A 342 27.27 -2.51 -35.91
N ARG A 343 26.44 -1.62 -35.36
CA ARG A 343 26.87 -0.67 -34.32
C ARG A 343 26.74 -1.21 -32.90
N PHE A 344 25.96 -2.28 -32.70
CA PHE A 344 25.78 -2.92 -31.39
C PHE A 344 26.84 -4.00 -31.09
N ASP A 345 27.37 -4.66 -32.12
CA ASP A 345 28.49 -5.61 -31.97
C ASP A 345 29.77 -4.93 -31.44
N TYR A 346 29.91 -3.62 -31.69
CA TYR A 346 31.05 -2.84 -31.20
C TYR A 346 31.02 -2.60 -29.68
N PHE A 347 29.84 -2.67 -29.05
CA PHE A 347 29.68 -2.49 -27.61
C PHE A 347 29.94 -3.79 -26.85
N PHE A 348 29.52 -4.94 -27.40
CA PHE A 348 29.72 -6.26 -26.77
C PHE A 348 31.13 -6.84 -26.94
N SER A 349 31.93 -6.40 -27.92
CA SER A 349 33.31 -6.88 -28.08
C SER A 349 34.34 -6.25 -27.13
N ARG A 350 33.96 -5.23 -26.34
CA ARG A 350 34.91 -4.46 -25.52
C ARG A 350 34.86 -4.77 -24.02
N GLU A 351 33.78 -5.37 -23.55
CA GLU A 351 33.68 -5.90 -22.19
C GLU A 351 33.73 -7.43 -22.25
N GLY A 352 34.95 -7.95 -22.33
CA GLY A 352 35.19 -9.38 -22.26
C GLY A 352 34.76 -9.94 -20.90
N GLY A 353 33.80 -10.84 -20.92
CA GLY A 353 33.29 -11.52 -19.72
C GLY A 353 32.42 -12.72 -20.09
N CYS A 354 33.08 -13.84 -20.34
CA CYS A 354 32.53 -15.18 -20.55
C CYS A 354 31.46 -15.56 -19.52
N TRP A 355 30.26 -16.02 -19.92
CA TRP A 355 29.53 -17.09 -19.24
C TRP A 355 28.70 -17.91 -20.25
N ILE A 356 28.85 -19.23 -20.15
CA ILE A 356 28.34 -20.33 -20.97
C ILE A 356 27.19 -21.00 -20.21
N GLY A 357 26.23 -21.58 -20.94
CA GLY A 357 25.52 -22.80 -20.50
C GLY A 357 24.16 -22.59 -19.88
#